data_AF-A0A086LIE7-F1
#
_entry.id   AF-A0A086LIE7-F1
#
_cell.length_a   1.000
_cell.length_b   1.000
_cell.length_c   1.000
_cell.angle_alpha   90.00
_cell.angle_beta   90.00
_cell.angle_gamma   90.00
#
_symmetry.space_group_name_H-M   'P 1'
#
loop_
_entity.id
_entity.type
_entity.pdbx_description
1 polymer ?
#
loop_
_entity_poly.entity_id
_entity_poly.type
_entity_poly.pdbx_seq_one_letter_code
_entity_poly.pdbx_strand_id
1 'polypeptide(L)'
;MLVERVKNPFTSSEAGSDAIPVDLLKGDSRFHTDNLSESEKQKLFVSFVEEFTTGRLRLFQTKLNTLPCEKLSASFDEVLEELQTNKRLFDGLPQAELLASFEGWKKERSNELKEAFVLWLRQNPDVCRGCDEHGAKFQKLLERLQTDIRYKRLDYIPEERIDLVRQRIREVNLEFVRKPPIGAKASRPAA
;
A
#
# COMPACT_ATOMS: atom_id res chain seq x y z
N MET A 1 29.86 17.50 -8.19
CA MET A 1 30.58 16.36 -8.81
C MET A 1 29.80 15.04 -8.74
N LEU A 2 29.61 14.40 -7.57
CA LEU A 2 28.95 13.08 -7.48
C LEU A 2 27.54 13.09 -8.10
N VAL A 3 26.68 14.04 -7.73
CA VAL A 3 25.34 14.24 -8.32
C VAL A 3 25.37 14.47 -9.84
N GLU A 4 26.44 15.09 -10.35
CA GLU A 4 26.57 15.41 -11.78
C GLU A 4 27.06 14.21 -12.59
N ARG A 5 28.01 13.44 -12.06
CA ARG A 5 28.73 12.37 -12.77
C ARG A 5 28.18 10.97 -12.49
N VAL A 6 27.70 10.71 -11.28
CA VAL A 6 27.16 9.41 -10.86
C VAL A 6 25.64 9.48 -10.93
N LYS A 7 25.07 9.05 -12.06
CA LYS A 7 23.61 9.08 -12.28
C LYS A 7 22.87 7.95 -11.57
N ASN A 8 23.52 6.81 -11.42
CA ASN A 8 23.05 5.69 -10.63
C ASN A 8 24.29 4.98 -10.02
N PRO A 9 24.44 4.97 -8.69
CA PRO A 9 25.57 4.33 -8.04
C PRO A 9 25.54 2.80 -8.14
N PHE A 10 24.41 2.21 -8.51
CA PHE A 10 24.21 0.75 -8.56
C PHE A 10 24.48 0.12 -9.93
N THR A 11 24.56 0.90 -11.01
CA THR A 11 24.70 0.36 -12.37
C THR A 11 26.14 0.32 -12.88
N SER A 12 27.10 0.84 -12.10
CA SER A 12 28.42 1.21 -12.64
C SER A 12 29.59 0.43 -12.04
N SER A 13 29.35 -0.57 -11.19
CA SER A 13 30.41 -1.27 -10.46
C SER A 13 30.05 -2.74 -10.22
N GLU A 14 30.93 -3.67 -10.61
CA GLU A 14 30.89 -5.08 -10.19
C GLU A 14 31.03 -5.23 -8.65
N ALA A 15 31.55 -4.20 -7.97
CA ALA A 15 31.73 -4.17 -6.52
C ALA A 15 30.51 -3.59 -5.76
N GLY A 16 29.38 -3.36 -6.44
CA GLY A 16 28.17 -2.82 -5.81
C GLY A 16 28.30 -1.36 -5.39
N SER A 17 27.37 -0.91 -4.54
CA SER A 17 27.23 0.49 -4.11
C SER A 17 28.32 1.00 -3.18
N ASP A 18 29.24 0.15 -2.76
CA ASP A 18 30.19 0.44 -1.69
C ASP A 18 31.54 0.96 -2.23
N ALA A 19 31.73 0.94 -3.54
CA ALA A 19 32.97 1.40 -4.19
C ALA A 19 32.74 2.68 -5.00
N ILE A 20 33.62 3.66 -4.80
CA ILE A 20 33.64 4.88 -5.61
C ILE A 20 33.87 4.49 -7.09
N PRO A 21 33.00 4.93 -8.03
CA PRO A 21 33.17 4.63 -9.45
C PRO A 21 34.24 5.55 -10.06
N VAL A 22 35.51 5.23 -9.80
CA VAL A 22 36.66 6.04 -10.23
C VAL A 22 36.64 6.33 -11.72
N ASP A 23 36.19 5.39 -12.55
CA ASP A 23 36.09 5.58 -14.01
C ASP A 23 35.16 6.72 -14.43
N LEU A 24 34.09 6.98 -13.67
CA LEU A 24 33.17 8.09 -13.93
C LEU A 24 33.71 9.44 -13.43
N LEU A 25 34.66 9.41 -12.49
CA LEU A 25 35.13 10.58 -11.76
C LEU A 25 36.53 11.04 -12.17
N LYS A 26 37.39 10.14 -12.68
CA LYS A 26 38.80 10.42 -13.02
C LYS A 26 39.00 11.54 -14.06
N GLY A 27 37.98 11.83 -14.87
CA GLY A 27 38.01 12.93 -15.83
C GLY A 27 37.48 14.27 -15.28
N ASP A 28 37.10 14.35 -14.00
CA ASP A 28 36.68 15.58 -13.34
C ASP A 28 37.84 16.15 -12.51
N SER A 29 38.21 17.41 -12.74
CA SER A 29 39.31 18.05 -12.00
C SER A 29 39.06 18.13 -10.50
N ARG A 30 37.78 18.16 -10.07
CA ARG A 30 37.40 18.18 -8.65
C ARG A 30 37.67 16.86 -7.93
N PHE A 31 37.90 15.75 -8.66
CA PHE A 31 38.20 14.45 -8.07
C PHE A 31 39.66 14.34 -7.58
N HIS A 32 40.57 15.04 -8.27
CA HIS A 32 42.02 15.02 -8.02
C HIS A 32 42.50 16.10 -7.04
N THR A 33 41.59 16.84 -6.42
CA THR A 33 41.99 17.84 -5.41
C THR A 33 42.49 17.15 -4.15
N ASP A 34 43.67 17.53 -3.66
CA ASP A 34 44.27 17.03 -2.41
C ASP A 34 43.57 17.53 -1.12
N ASN A 35 42.40 18.17 -1.26
CA ASN A 35 41.64 18.74 -0.14
C ASN A 35 40.95 17.68 0.73
N LEU A 36 40.86 16.43 0.27
CA LEU A 36 40.19 15.33 0.96
C LEU A 36 41.05 14.07 0.90
N SER A 37 41.22 13.42 2.04
CA SER A 37 41.79 12.07 2.12
C SER A 37 40.88 11.04 1.44
N GLU A 38 41.45 9.89 1.05
CA GLU A 38 40.68 8.80 0.46
C GLU A 38 39.56 8.30 1.39
N SER A 39 39.79 8.31 2.71
CA SER A 39 38.74 7.96 3.69
C SER A 39 37.59 8.95 3.70
N GLU A 40 37.85 10.25 3.55
CA GLU A 40 36.81 11.28 3.47
C GLU A 40 36.03 11.20 2.16
N LYS A 41 36.71 10.94 1.04
CA LYS A 41 36.06 10.68 -0.26
C LYS A 41 35.11 9.49 -0.16
N GLN A 42 35.55 8.40 0.48
CA GLN A 42 34.72 7.22 0.71
C GLN A 42 33.49 7.52 1.57
N LYS A 43 33.65 8.24 2.68
CA LYS A 43 32.52 8.64 3.54
C LYS A 43 31.50 9.49 2.77
N LEU A 44 31.97 10.47 2.00
CA LEU A 44 31.08 11.30 1.17
C LEU A 44 30.34 10.48 0.11
N PHE A 45 31.00 9.48 -0.46
CA PHE A 45 30.37 8.59 -1.43
C PHE A 45 29.29 7.72 -0.78
N VAL A 46 29.55 7.12 0.38
CA VAL A 46 28.56 6.35 1.14
C VAL A 46 27.34 7.22 1.47
N SER A 47 27.55 8.42 2.02
CA SER A 47 26.44 9.35 2.29
C SER A 47 25.67 9.74 1.02
N PHE A 48 26.38 9.94 -0.10
CA PHE A 48 25.73 10.19 -1.39
C PHE A 48 24.85 9.01 -1.83
N VAL A 49 25.30 7.76 -1.67
CA VAL A 49 24.53 6.56 -1.99
C VAL A 49 23.29 6.45 -1.09
N GLU A 50 23.44 6.68 0.22
CA GLU A 50 22.32 6.67 1.18
C GLU A 50 21.27 7.72 0.83
N GLU A 51 21.68 8.97 0.55
CA GLU A 51 20.80 10.05 0.15
C GLU A 51 20.12 9.76 -1.20
N PHE A 52 20.88 9.23 -2.17
CA PHE A 52 20.36 8.83 -3.47
C PHE A 52 19.28 7.76 -3.32
N THR A 53 19.56 6.72 -2.54
CA THR A 53 18.65 5.59 -2.28
C THR A 53 17.38 6.09 -1.60
N THR A 54 17.53 6.87 -0.53
CA THR A 54 16.42 7.50 0.20
C THR A 54 15.55 8.34 -0.73
N GLY A 55 16.17 9.19 -1.57
CA GLY A 55 15.45 10.01 -2.55
C GLY A 55 14.67 9.18 -3.57
N ARG A 56 15.25 8.08 -4.04
CA ARG A 56 14.60 7.16 -4.99
C ARG A 56 13.45 6.38 -4.37
N LEU A 57 13.59 5.89 -3.15
CA LEU A 57 12.50 5.23 -2.43
C LEU A 57 11.34 6.19 -2.18
N ARG A 58 11.62 7.45 -1.80
CA ARG A 58 10.58 8.48 -1.67
C ARG A 58 9.86 8.74 -2.99
N LEU A 59 10.59 8.78 -4.10
CA LEU A 59 9.99 8.90 -5.43
C LEU A 59 9.13 7.67 -5.77
N PHE A 60 9.59 6.47 -5.44
CA PHE A 60 8.84 5.23 -5.64
C PHE A 60 7.53 5.26 -4.84
N GLN A 61 7.58 5.60 -3.56
CA GLN A 61 6.39 5.74 -2.71
C GLN A 61 5.44 6.83 -3.22
N THR A 62 5.96 7.97 -3.65
CA THR A 62 5.14 9.03 -4.25
C THR A 62 4.40 8.53 -5.49
N LYS A 63 5.08 7.75 -6.33
CA LYS A 63 4.49 7.13 -7.51
C LYS A 63 3.45 6.05 -7.17
N LEU A 64 3.72 5.20 -6.18
CA LEU A 64 2.74 4.23 -5.67
C LEU A 64 1.43 4.93 -5.26
N ASN A 65 1.52 6.07 -4.56
CA ASN A 65 0.35 6.84 -4.13
C ASN A 65 -0.45 7.47 -5.28
N THR A 66 0.06 7.46 -6.51
CA THR A 66 -0.69 7.89 -7.70
C THR A 66 -1.41 6.74 -8.42
N LEU A 67 -1.14 5.49 -8.03
CA LEU A 67 -1.75 4.33 -8.66
C LEU A 67 -3.24 4.21 -8.31
N PRO A 68 -4.07 3.77 -9.28
CA PRO A 68 -5.48 3.53 -9.03
C PRO A 68 -5.67 2.22 -8.23
N CYS A 69 -6.82 2.07 -7.55
CA CYS A 69 -7.05 0.94 -6.63
C CYS A 69 -7.02 -0.44 -7.31
N GLU A 70 -7.28 -0.48 -8.61
CA GLU A 70 -7.20 -1.67 -9.45
C GLU A 70 -5.79 -2.29 -9.45
N LYS A 71 -4.75 -1.51 -9.11
CA LYS A 71 -3.38 -2.00 -8.98
C LYS A 71 -3.11 -2.77 -7.69
N LEU A 72 -4.06 -2.84 -6.76
CA LEU A 72 -3.91 -3.66 -5.56
C LEU A 72 -3.91 -5.18 -5.85
N SER A 73 -4.49 -5.62 -6.97
CA SER A 73 -4.41 -7.02 -7.42
C SER A 73 -3.12 -7.34 -8.16
N ALA A 74 -2.36 -6.34 -8.59
CA ALA A 74 -1.13 -6.56 -9.34
C ALA A 74 0.00 -7.10 -8.45
N SER A 75 0.92 -7.82 -9.08
CA SER A 75 2.18 -8.24 -8.50
C SER A 75 3.15 -7.07 -8.35
N PHE A 76 4.18 -7.26 -7.52
CA PHE A 76 5.24 -6.28 -7.38
C PHE A 76 5.94 -5.97 -8.73
N ASP A 77 6.22 -7.00 -9.54
CA ASP A 77 6.94 -6.84 -10.80
C ASP A 77 6.14 -6.03 -11.82
N GLU A 78 4.83 -6.29 -11.95
CA GLU A 78 3.94 -5.51 -12.82
C GLU A 78 3.87 -4.03 -12.41
N VAL A 79 3.78 -3.76 -11.10
CA VAL A 79 3.76 -2.41 -10.57
C VAL A 79 5.11 -1.72 -10.77
N LEU A 80 6.21 -2.44 -10.54
CA LEU A 80 7.55 -1.92 -10.74
C LEU A 80 7.77 -1.53 -12.21
N GLU A 81 7.37 -2.39 -13.14
CA GLU A 81 7.45 -2.14 -14.59
C GLU A 81 6.66 -0.88 -14.98
N GLU A 82 5.42 -0.75 -14.51
CA GLU A 82 4.58 0.42 -14.76
C GLU A 82 5.19 1.71 -14.21
N LEU A 83 5.79 1.66 -13.02
CA LEU A 83 6.32 2.84 -12.34
C LEU A 83 7.70 3.28 -12.83
N GLN A 84 8.53 2.35 -13.31
CA GLN A 84 9.89 2.63 -13.77
C GLN A 84 9.93 3.54 -15.01
N THR A 85 8.88 3.54 -15.84
CA THR A 85 8.82 4.26 -17.15
C THR A 85 10.03 3.93 -18.06
N ASN A 86 10.12 4.53 -19.25
CA ASN A 86 11.25 4.28 -20.18
C ASN A 86 12.65 4.64 -19.61
N LYS A 87 12.72 5.27 -18.43
CA LYS A 87 13.96 5.77 -17.81
C LYS A 87 14.59 4.81 -16.81
N ARG A 88 14.05 3.60 -16.59
CA ARG A 88 14.64 2.61 -15.66
C ARG A 88 14.93 3.21 -14.29
N LEU A 89 13.95 3.94 -13.76
CA LEU A 89 14.14 4.88 -12.63
C LEU A 89 14.59 4.21 -11.33
N PHE A 90 14.35 2.91 -11.20
CA PHE A 90 14.56 2.13 -10.00
C PHE A 90 15.54 0.96 -10.21
N ASP A 91 16.21 0.89 -11.37
CA ASP A 91 17.18 -0.15 -11.67
C ASP A 91 18.35 -0.12 -10.68
N GLY A 92 18.74 -1.30 -10.21
CA GLY A 92 19.86 -1.49 -9.30
C GLY A 92 19.59 -1.08 -7.84
N LEU A 93 18.43 -0.50 -7.52
CA LEU A 93 18.06 -0.24 -6.13
C LEU A 93 17.85 -1.56 -5.36
N PRO A 94 18.03 -1.54 -4.02
CA PRO A 94 17.74 -2.71 -3.19
C PRO A 94 16.29 -3.19 -3.36
N GLN A 95 16.11 -4.36 -3.99
CA GLN A 95 14.78 -4.90 -4.30
C GLN A 95 13.95 -5.14 -3.04
N ALA A 96 14.60 -5.52 -1.93
CA ALA A 96 13.94 -5.72 -0.64
C ALA A 96 13.26 -4.44 -0.11
N GLU A 97 13.88 -3.27 -0.33
CA GLU A 97 13.32 -1.99 0.14
C GLU A 97 12.16 -1.53 -0.73
N LEU A 98 12.26 -1.72 -2.05
CA LEU A 98 11.15 -1.47 -2.98
C LEU A 98 9.95 -2.36 -2.67
N LEU A 99 10.20 -3.66 -2.43
CA LEU A 99 9.16 -4.62 -2.07
C LEU A 99 8.49 -4.24 -0.74
N ALA A 100 9.28 -3.88 0.28
CA ALA A 100 8.75 -3.43 1.56
C ALA A 100 7.87 -2.18 1.41
N SER A 101 8.28 -1.22 0.57
CA SER A 101 7.48 -0.02 0.28
C SER A 101 6.17 -0.36 -0.44
N PHE A 102 6.21 -1.28 -1.41
CA PHE A 102 5.03 -1.75 -2.12
C PHE A 102 4.02 -2.46 -1.21
N GLU A 103 4.48 -3.39 -0.37
CA GLU A 103 3.63 -4.11 0.58
C GLU A 103 3.03 -3.16 1.63
N GLY A 104 3.82 -2.19 2.10
CA GLY A 104 3.34 -1.13 2.98
C GLY A 104 2.21 -0.32 2.35
N TRP A 105 2.40 0.15 1.12
CA TRP A 105 1.37 0.86 0.35
C TRP A 105 0.12 0.02 0.14
N LYS A 106 0.27 -1.24 -0.29
CA LYS A 106 -0.85 -2.15 -0.56
C LYS A 106 -1.67 -2.38 0.71
N LYS A 107 -1.00 -2.55 1.85
CA LYS A 107 -1.66 -2.70 3.16
C LYS A 107 -2.43 -1.45 3.57
N GLU A 108 -1.79 -0.28 3.51
CA GLU A 108 -2.40 1.00 3.88
C GLU A 108 -3.64 1.28 3.03
N ARG A 109 -3.49 1.18 1.70
CA ARG A 109 -4.58 1.43 0.76
C ARG A 109 -5.72 0.43 0.90
N SER A 110 -5.40 -0.84 1.15
CA SER A 110 -6.37 -1.89 1.45
C SER A 110 -7.19 -1.55 2.70
N ASN A 111 -6.53 -1.09 3.76
CA ASN A 111 -7.20 -0.70 5.00
C ASN A 111 -8.15 0.50 4.79
N GLU A 112 -7.71 1.54 4.09
CA GLU A 112 -8.55 2.70 3.78
C GLU A 112 -9.84 2.30 3.04
N LEU A 113 -9.72 1.40 2.05
CA LEU A 113 -10.87 0.92 1.28
C LEU A 113 -11.83 0.10 2.14
N LYS A 114 -11.30 -0.76 3.01
CA LYS A 114 -12.10 -1.55 3.96
C LYS A 114 -12.82 -0.66 4.96
N GLU A 115 -12.15 0.35 5.51
CA GLU A 115 -12.76 1.31 6.43
C GLU A 115 -13.90 2.08 5.76
N ALA A 116 -13.67 2.60 4.55
CA ALA A 116 -14.71 3.27 3.78
C ALA A 116 -15.91 2.35 3.46
N PHE A 117 -15.64 1.09 3.15
CA PHE A 117 -16.67 0.09 2.91
C PHE A 117 -17.49 -0.24 4.16
N VAL A 118 -16.82 -0.45 5.31
CA VAL A 118 -17.48 -0.70 6.60
C VAL A 118 -18.33 0.49 7.03
N LEU A 119 -17.82 1.71 6.89
CA LEU A 119 -18.58 2.93 7.18
C LEU A 119 -19.84 3.04 6.32
N TRP A 120 -19.74 2.69 5.05
CA TRP A 120 -20.91 2.62 4.17
C TRP A 120 -21.88 1.51 4.58
N LEU A 121 -21.41 0.30 4.88
CA LEU A 121 -22.26 -0.81 5.34
C LEU A 121 -23.06 -0.43 6.59
N ARG A 122 -22.49 0.36 7.51
CA ARG A 122 -23.19 0.85 8.70
C ARG A 122 -24.38 1.76 8.38
N GLN A 123 -24.34 2.44 7.24
CA GLN A 123 -25.37 3.38 6.79
C GLN A 123 -26.30 2.75 5.74
N ASN A 124 -25.97 1.55 5.24
CA ASN A 124 -26.70 0.92 4.17
C ASN A 124 -28.02 0.30 4.69
N PRO A 125 -29.19 0.68 4.15
CA PRO A 125 -30.48 0.18 4.62
C PRO A 125 -30.73 -1.30 4.33
N ASP A 126 -30.05 -1.89 3.35
CA ASP A 126 -30.17 -3.32 3.03
C ASP A 126 -29.53 -4.22 4.10
N VAL A 127 -28.58 -3.69 4.88
CA VAL A 127 -27.93 -4.41 6.00
C VAL A 127 -28.67 -4.06 7.29
N CYS A 128 -29.82 -4.69 7.50
CA CYS A 128 -30.73 -4.38 8.59
C CYS A 128 -30.93 -5.56 9.57
N ARG A 129 -31.80 -5.35 10.55
CA ARG A 129 -32.07 -6.33 11.62
C ARG A 129 -32.66 -7.62 11.05
N GLY A 130 -32.20 -8.75 11.56
CA GLY A 130 -32.72 -10.06 11.14
C GLY A 130 -32.21 -10.52 9.77
N CYS A 131 -31.21 -9.83 9.20
CA CYS A 131 -30.45 -10.36 8.07
C CYS A 131 -29.75 -11.66 8.48
N ASP A 132 -29.78 -12.63 7.57
CA ASP A 132 -29.04 -13.89 7.67
C ASP A 132 -27.65 -13.69 7.04
N GLU A 133 -26.64 -14.31 7.65
CA GLU A 133 -25.26 -14.30 7.17
C GLU A 133 -25.01 -15.37 6.09
N HIS A 134 -26.01 -16.23 5.85
CA HIS A 134 -25.92 -17.35 4.94
C HIS A 134 -27.21 -17.54 4.10
N GLY A 135 -27.13 -18.43 3.11
CA GLY A 135 -28.27 -18.86 2.30
C GLY A 135 -28.75 -17.84 1.27
N ALA A 136 -29.94 -18.10 0.72
CA ALA A 136 -30.46 -17.36 -0.43
C ALA A 136 -30.74 -15.87 -0.15
N LYS A 137 -31.10 -15.52 1.09
CA LYS A 137 -31.31 -14.11 1.48
C LYS A 137 -30.01 -13.33 1.51
N PHE A 138 -28.95 -13.95 2.04
CA PHE A 138 -27.61 -13.36 2.04
C PHE A 138 -27.11 -13.16 0.61
N GLN A 139 -27.31 -14.14 -0.28
CA GLN A 139 -26.91 -14.00 -1.68
C GLN A 139 -27.61 -12.83 -2.38
N LYS A 140 -28.93 -12.67 -2.17
CA LYS A 140 -29.68 -11.51 -2.69
C LYS A 140 -29.19 -10.18 -2.13
N LEU A 141 -28.74 -10.15 -0.88
CA LEU A 141 -28.10 -8.96 -0.30
C LEU A 141 -26.79 -8.65 -1.04
N LEU A 142 -25.91 -9.63 -1.21
CA LEU A 142 -24.66 -9.44 -1.95
C LEU A 142 -24.91 -8.94 -3.39
N GLU A 143 -25.94 -9.46 -4.05
CA GLU A 143 -26.37 -9.00 -5.39
C GLU A 143 -26.81 -7.54 -5.45
N ARG A 144 -27.30 -6.97 -4.34
CA ARG A 144 -27.58 -5.53 -4.23
C ARG A 144 -26.30 -4.75 -3.96
N LEU A 145 -25.49 -5.22 -3.02
CA LEU A 145 -24.26 -4.54 -2.60
C LEU A 145 -23.24 -4.42 -3.75
N GLN A 146 -23.16 -5.42 -4.64
CA GLN A 146 -22.26 -5.39 -5.81
C GLN A 146 -22.52 -4.24 -6.78
N THR A 147 -23.67 -3.56 -6.70
CA THR A 147 -23.94 -2.39 -7.54
C THR A 147 -23.14 -1.16 -7.10
N ASP A 148 -22.71 -1.11 -5.84
CA ASP A 148 -21.99 0.04 -5.26
C ASP A 148 -20.48 -0.02 -5.55
N ILE A 149 -19.90 1.13 -5.87
CA ILE A 149 -18.47 1.24 -6.20
C ILE A 149 -17.56 0.85 -5.02
N ARG A 150 -17.97 1.06 -3.77
CA ARG A 150 -17.18 0.70 -2.58
C ARG A 150 -17.08 -0.81 -2.43
N TYR A 151 -18.12 -1.56 -2.82
CA TYR A 151 -18.08 -3.01 -2.87
C TYR A 151 -17.12 -3.51 -3.97
N LYS A 152 -17.20 -2.90 -5.17
CA LYS A 152 -16.35 -3.26 -6.32
C LYS A 152 -14.87 -2.97 -6.10
N ARG A 153 -14.53 -1.89 -5.39
CA ARG A 153 -13.13 -1.55 -5.04
C ARG A 153 -12.42 -2.64 -4.24
N LEU A 154 -13.15 -3.57 -3.64
CA LEU A 154 -12.63 -4.71 -2.89
C LEU A 154 -12.70 -6.02 -3.69
N ASP A 155 -12.90 -5.98 -5.02
CA ASP A 155 -12.95 -7.17 -5.89
C ASP A 155 -11.68 -8.03 -5.83
N TYR A 156 -10.53 -7.42 -5.52
CA TYR A 156 -9.25 -8.13 -5.38
C TYR A 156 -9.14 -8.98 -4.10
N ILE A 157 -10.04 -8.79 -3.13
CA ILE A 157 -10.13 -9.56 -1.87
C ILE A 157 -11.58 -10.03 -1.63
N PRO A 158 -12.12 -10.89 -2.51
CA PRO A 158 -13.54 -11.21 -2.52
C PRO A 158 -14.01 -11.89 -1.24
N GLU A 159 -13.18 -12.75 -0.64
CA GLU A 159 -13.48 -13.47 0.60
C GLU A 159 -13.58 -12.52 1.79
N GLU A 160 -12.54 -11.70 2.00
CA GLU A 160 -12.50 -10.73 3.09
C GLU A 160 -13.62 -9.69 2.98
N ARG A 161 -13.94 -9.26 1.75
CA ARG A 161 -15.09 -8.39 1.50
C ARG A 161 -16.40 -9.02 1.98
N ILE A 162 -16.64 -10.30 1.68
CA ILE A 162 -17.84 -11.02 2.13
C ILE A 162 -17.85 -11.11 3.66
N ASP A 163 -16.70 -11.35 4.28
CA ASP A 163 -16.57 -11.41 5.74
C ASP A 163 -16.88 -10.06 6.41
N LEU A 164 -16.51 -8.93 5.81
CA LEU A 164 -16.91 -7.60 6.30
C LEU A 164 -18.43 -7.42 6.30
N VAL A 165 -19.13 -7.95 5.28
CA VAL A 165 -20.60 -7.92 5.24
C VAL A 165 -21.19 -8.79 6.35
N ARG A 166 -20.69 -10.03 6.52
CA ARG A 166 -21.12 -10.93 7.59
C ARG A 166 -20.89 -10.31 8.98
N GLN A 167 -19.72 -9.73 9.18
CA GLN A 167 -19.38 -9.03 10.41
C GLN A 167 -20.38 -7.92 10.70
N ARG A 168 -20.75 -7.10 9.71
CA ARG A 168 -21.73 -6.05 9.94
C ARG A 168 -23.12 -6.61 10.31
N ILE A 169 -23.55 -7.69 9.68
CA ILE A 169 -24.82 -8.37 10.04
C ILE A 169 -24.79 -8.82 11.51
N ARG A 170 -23.69 -9.43 11.96
CA ARG A 170 -23.48 -9.79 13.38
C ARG A 170 -23.62 -8.59 14.29
N GLU A 171 -22.95 -7.49 13.95
CA GLU A 171 -23.00 -6.24 14.74
C GLU A 171 -24.43 -5.72 14.88
N VAL A 172 -25.18 -5.63 13.78
CA VAL A 172 -26.58 -5.15 13.78
C VAL A 172 -27.48 -6.06 14.62
N ASN A 173 -27.30 -7.37 14.50
CA ASN A 173 -28.06 -8.35 15.27
C ASN A 173 -27.70 -8.31 16.77
N LEU A 174 -26.45 -8.02 17.14
CA LEU A 174 -26.04 -7.82 18.53
C LEU A 174 -26.54 -6.50 19.13
N GLU A 175 -26.52 -5.40 18.35
CA GLU A 175 -27.10 -4.10 18.74
C GLU A 175 -28.60 -4.26 19.10
N PHE A 176 -29.31 -5.14 18.40
CA PHE A 176 -30.71 -5.48 18.68
C PHE A 176 -30.88 -6.14 20.06
N VAL A 177 -30.08 -7.16 20.37
CA VAL A 177 -30.16 -7.88 21.65
C VAL A 177 -29.89 -6.94 22.84
N ARG A 178 -28.97 -5.98 22.67
CA ARG A 178 -28.61 -5.03 23.73
C ARG A 178 -29.62 -3.89 23.89
N LYS A 179 -30.34 -3.52 22.83
CA LYS A 179 -31.40 -2.49 22.85
C LYS A 179 -32.69 -3.07 22.25
N PRO A 180 -33.36 -3.98 22.99
CA PRO A 180 -34.65 -4.48 22.55
C PRO A 180 -35.62 -3.29 22.42
N PRO A 181 -36.51 -3.29 21.41
CA PRO A 181 -37.48 -2.22 21.25
C PRO A 181 -38.28 -2.02 22.55
N ILE A 182 -38.52 -0.76 22.91
CA ILE A 182 -39.17 -0.35 24.17
C ILE A 182 -40.53 -1.06 24.40
N GLY A 183 -41.18 -1.55 23.33
CA GLY A 183 -42.41 -2.35 23.38
C GLY A 183 -42.28 -3.83 23.77
N ALA A 184 -41.07 -4.38 23.95
CA ALA A 184 -40.88 -5.78 24.36
C ALA A 184 -40.79 -5.98 25.89
N LYS A 185 -40.89 -4.92 26.68
CA LYS A 185 -41.03 -5.00 28.15
C LYS A 185 -42.50 -4.87 28.55
N ALA A 186 -43.31 -5.91 28.30
CA ALA A 186 -44.60 -6.03 28.95
C ALA A 186 -45.07 -7.49 29.03
N SER A 187 -44.66 -8.17 30.10
CA SER A 187 -45.55 -9.07 30.85
C SER A 187 -44.98 -9.24 32.26
N ARG A 188 -45.34 -8.34 33.17
CA ARG A 188 -45.32 -8.67 34.60
C ARG A 188 -46.37 -9.76 34.82
N PRO A 189 -46.08 -10.85 35.53
CA PRO A 189 -47.12 -11.78 35.93
C PRO A 189 -48.05 -11.05 36.91
N ALA A 190 -49.36 -11.15 36.65
CA ALA A 190 -50.38 -10.72 37.61
C ALA A 190 -50.32 -11.62 38.84
N ALA A 191 -50.65 -11.01 39.99
CA ALA A 191 -50.58 -11.52 41.34
C ALA A 191 -51.30 -12.87 41.56
#